data_AF-A0A7C4RJ22-F1
#
_entry.id   AF-A0A7C4RJ22-F1
#
_cell.length_a   1.000
_cell.length_b   1.000
_cell.length_c   1.000
_cell.angle_alpha   90.00
_cell.angle_beta   90.00
_cell.angle_gamma   90.00
#
_symmetry.space_group_name_H-M   'P 1'
#
loop_
_entity.id
_entity.type
_entity.pdbx_description
1 polymer ?
#
loop_
_entity_poly.entity_id
_entity_poly.type
_entity_poly.pdbx_seq_one_letter_code
_entity_poly.pdbx_strand_id
1 'polypeptide(L)'
;ISFVLGPYIVFNTSIGKEIVGKSSDFYIFFIGLAFSFKSNMQSLFISEWVIYLSIFTILAVTGKEQVSKLLKEKRALIADPFSNNLMAAISIFSITVVIVLVVDWIQYNVGIETGNLPEMNPAELLCIISHAPLSEEIGFRLSLIGIFSIIFLRVWRKKISLIDYLIAPIPTLRSKLKDTEYDEKRVHAIFLPLILASGTIFGLAHIMPSSVWEVGKATEAAFAGIMLGIAYSYYNIGVAILIHWAFNYYSNTLYIFEENFVNIGLSNIMDTTIILLGSILILRIILANVILKNR
;
A
#
# COMPACT_ATOMS: atom_id res chain seq x y z
N ILE A 1 -7.97 12.71 7.11
CA ILE A 1 -7.24 13.60 8.06
C ILE A 1 -5.86 13.93 7.51
N SER A 2 -4.99 12.94 7.27
CA SER A 2 -3.61 13.18 6.79
C SER A 2 -3.52 13.88 5.43
N PHE A 3 -4.54 13.76 4.56
CA PHE A 3 -4.66 14.57 3.34
C PHE A 3 -4.69 16.09 3.62
N VAL A 4 -5.16 16.53 4.79
CA VAL A 4 -5.19 17.95 5.19
C VAL A 4 -3.93 18.31 5.97
N LEU A 5 -3.58 17.48 6.95
CA LEU A 5 -2.50 17.79 7.89
C LEU A 5 -1.12 17.84 7.23
N GLY A 6 -0.80 16.96 6.28
CA GLY A 6 0.55 17.00 5.71
C GLY A 6 0.81 18.22 4.82
N PRO A 7 -0.09 18.65 3.91
CA PRO A 7 0.05 19.95 3.26
C PRO A 7 0.06 21.12 4.25
N TYR A 8 -0.71 21.04 5.34
CA TYR A 8 -0.63 22.04 6.40
C TYR A 8 0.80 22.11 6.99
N ILE A 9 1.38 20.98 7.40
CA ILE A 9 2.76 20.90 7.91
C ILE A 9 3.76 21.44 6.89
N VAL A 10 3.71 20.96 5.64
CA VAL A 10 4.70 21.29 4.60
C VAL A 10 4.63 22.74 4.12
N PHE A 11 3.45 23.37 4.09
CA PHE A 11 3.28 24.69 3.48
C PHE A 11 2.91 25.81 4.46
N ASN A 12 2.36 25.49 5.63
CA ASN A 12 1.78 26.49 6.55
C ASN A 12 2.46 26.54 7.92
N THR A 13 3.53 25.77 8.15
CA THR A 13 4.23 25.73 9.45
C THR A 13 5.69 26.12 9.31
N SER A 14 6.35 26.44 10.43
CA SER A 14 7.80 26.71 10.47
C SER A 14 8.63 25.53 9.98
N ILE A 15 8.18 24.30 10.25
CA ILE A 15 8.84 23.06 9.83
C ILE A 15 9.00 23.02 8.31
N GLY A 16 7.92 23.35 7.59
CA GLY A 16 7.90 23.38 6.13
C GLY A 16 8.74 24.50 5.50
N LYS A 17 9.06 25.58 6.25
CA LYS A 17 9.89 26.68 5.72
C LYS A 17 11.32 26.25 5.44
N GLU A 18 11.84 25.26 6.17
CA GLU A 18 13.22 24.77 6.02
C GLU A 18 13.46 24.04 4.69
N ILE A 19 12.39 23.54 4.05
CA ILE A 19 12.48 22.83 2.77
C ILE A 19 12.06 23.68 1.56
N VAL A 20 11.78 24.98 1.77
CA VAL A 20 11.43 25.90 0.69
C VAL A 20 12.59 26.03 -0.28
N GLY A 21 12.33 25.77 -1.56
CA GLY A 21 13.37 25.81 -2.61
C GLY A 21 14.39 24.66 -2.53
N LYS A 22 14.34 23.80 -1.50
CA LYS A 22 15.27 22.67 -1.36
C LYS A 22 15.02 21.64 -2.46
N SER A 23 16.09 21.27 -3.15
CA SER A 23 16.10 20.19 -4.13
C SER A 23 16.81 18.97 -3.55
N SER A 24 16.29 17.79 -3.87
CA SER A 24 16.86 16.51 -3.47
C SER A 24 16.86 15.52 -4.62
N ASP A 25 17.68 14.49 -4.49
CA ASP A 25 17.67 13.32 -5.35
C ASP A 25 16.53 12.39 -4.91
N PHE A 26 15.64 12.08 -5.85
CA PHE A 26 14.56 11.12 -5.72
C PHE A 26 14.81 9.96 -6.67
N TYR A 27 14.21 8.80 -6.41
CA TYR A 27 14.49 7.58 -7.17
C TYR A 27 13.19 6.96 -7.67
N ILE A 28 13.15 6.58 -8.94
CA ILE A 28 12.10 5.72 -9.48
C ILE A 28 12.67 4.31 -9.62
N PHE A 29 12.01 3.33 -9.00
CA PHE A 29 12.37 1.93 -9.20
C PHE A 29 11.69 1.37 -10.45
N PHE A 30 12.44 0.63 -11.26
CA PHE A 30 11.90 -0.09 -12.42
C PHE A 30 12.74 -1.34 -12.70
N ILE A 31 12.11 -2.52 -12.70
CA ILE A 31 12.75 -3.83 -12.92
C ILE A 31 14.03 -3.99 -12.06
N GLY A 32 13.95 -3.65 -10.77
CA GLY A 32 15.08 -3.78 -9.84
C GLY A 32 16.22 -2.77 -10.02
N LEU A 33 16.05 -1.76 -10.87
CA LEU A 33 17.00 -0.65 -11.03
C LEU A 33 16.41 0.64 -10.46
N ALA A 34 17.23 1.43 -9.78
CA ALA A 34 16.86 2.74 -9.25
C ALA A 34 17.36 3.84 -10.20
N PHE A 35 16.45 4.69 -10.67
CA PHE A 35 16.74 5.82 -11.54
C PHE A 35 16.60 7.11 -10.76
N SER A 36 17.72 7.80 -10.51
CA SER A 36 17.73 9.06 -9.77
C SER A 36 17.28 10.23 -10.65
N PHE A 37 16.50 11.14 -10.07
CA PHE A 37 16.17 12.43 -10.67
C PHE A 37 16.14 13.51 -9.59
N LYS A 38 16.51 14.74 -9.97
CA LYS A 38 16.43 15.89 -9.06
C LYS A 38 15.08 16.55 -9.16
N SER A 39 14.50 16.87 -8.01
CA SER A 39 13.27 17.65 -7.95
C SER A 39 13.27 18.58 -6.74
N ASN A 40 12.42 19.60 -6.78
CA ASN A 40 12.10 20.41 -5.61
C ASN A 40 11.15 19.63 -4.68
N MET A 41 11.47 19.57 -3.39
CA MET A 41 10.74 18.74 -2.42
C MET A 41 9.27 19.12 -2.32
N GLN A 42 8.97 20.42 -2.18
CA GLN A 42 7.60 20.91 -2.05
C GLN A 42 6.77 20.69 -3.33
N SER A 43 7.39 20.89 -4.50
CA SER A 43 6.72 20.72 -5.80
C SER A 43 6.43 19.25 -6.09
N LEU A 44 7.36 18.35 -5.76
CA LEU A 44 7.12 16.92 -5.89
C LEU A 44 6.03 16.45 -4.92
N PHE A 45 6.14 16.86 -3.65
CA PHE A 45 5.17 16.52 -2.61
C PHE A 45 3.73 16.89 -3.00
N ILE A 46 3.49 18.12 -3.45
CA ILE A 46 2.12 18.54 -3.81
C ILE A 46 1.61 17.80 -5.05
N SER A 47 2.49 17.51 -6.01
CA SER A 47 2.15 16.78 -7.23
C SER A 47 1.71 15.35 -6.89
N GLU A 48 2.44 14.66 -6.02
CA GLU A 48 2.12 13.31 -5.55
C GLU A 48 0.88 13.31 -4.66
N TRP A 49 0.73 14.29 -3.79
CA TRP A 49 -0.48 14.48 -2.98
C TRP A 49 -1.74 14.55 -3.86
N VAL A 50 -1.69 15.30 -4.98
CA VAL A 50 -2.80 15.36 -5.95
C VAL A 50 -3.06 13.99 -6.56
N ILE A 51 -2.02 13.21 -6.89
CA ILE A 51 -2.16 11.84 -7.40
C ILE A 51 -2.87 10.96 -6.37
N TYR A 52 -2.40 10.94 -5.11
CA TYR A 52 -3.00 10.15 -4.04
C TYR A 52 -4.46 10.53 -3.77
N LEU A 53 -4.76 11.83 -3.75
CA LEU A 53 -6.12 12.33 -3.56
C LEU A 53 -7.02 11.92 -4.72
N SER A 54 -6.51 11.96 -5.95
CA SER A 54 -7.24 11.53 -7.13
C SER A 54 -7.57 10.05 -7.07
N ILE A 55 -6.58 9.18 -6.75
CA ILE A 55 -6.80 7.74 -6.61
C ILE A 55 -7.83 7.47 -5.50
N PHE A 56 -7.68 8.08 -4.33
CA PHE A 56 -8.63 7.94 -3.22
C PHE A 56 -10.05 8.33 -3.63
N THR A 57 -10.19 9.47 -4.31
CA THR A 57 -11.49 9.97 -4.78
C THR A 57 -12.12 9.02 -5.79
N ILE A 58 -11.34 8.51 -6.75
CA ILE A 58 -11.83 7.53 -7.74
C ILE A 58 -12.33 6.25 -7.05
N LEU A 59 -11.56 5.70 -6.10
CA LEU A 59 -11.99 4.51 -5.36
C LEU A 59 -13.24 4.77 -4.51
N ALA A 60 -13.33 5.95 -3.89
CA ALA A 60 -14.49 6.33 -3.08
C ALA A 60 -15.76 6.52 -3.92
N VAL A 61 -15.66 7.16 -5.09
CA VAL A 61 -16.79 7.35 -5.99
C VAL A 61 -17.26 6.01 -6.57
N THR A 62 -16.34 5.17 -7.02
CA THR A 62 -16.67 3.85 -7.60
C THR A 62 -17.19 2.85 -6.58
N GLY A 63 -16.84 2.97 -5.30
CA GLY A 63 -17.37 2.16 -4.19
C GLY A 63 -18.61 2.74 -3.50
N LYS A 64 -19.11 3.92 -3.92
CA LYS A 64 -20.14 4.68 -3.20
C LYS A 64 -21.45 3.90 -3.01
N GLU A 65 -21.91 3.20 -4.05
CA GLU A 65 -23.18 2.48 -4.00
C GLU A 65 -23.13 1.36 -2.95
N GLN A 66 -22.05 0.59 -2.93
CA GLN A 66 -21.84 -0.50 -1.98
C GLN A 66 -21.75 0.05 -0.55
N VAL A 67 -20.94 1.09 -0.31
CA VAL A 67 -20.85 1.73 1.01
C VAL A 67 -22.22 2.27 1.45
N SER A 68 -22.96 2.93 0.55
CA SER A 68 -24.29 3.47 0.86
C SER A 68 -25.30 2.37 1.20
N LYS A 69 -25.22 1.23 0.52
CA LYS A 69 -26.06 0.05 0.78
C LYS A 69 -25.75 -0.54 2.16
N LEU A 70 -24.48 -0.62 2.54
CA LEU A 70 -24.08 -1.10 3.87
C LEU A 70 -24.62 -0.22 5.01
N LEU A 71 -24.52 1.10 4.83
CA LEU A 71 -25.04 2.06 5.80
C LEU A 71 -26.58 2.01 5.91
N LYS A 72 -27.28 1.86 4.77
CA LYS A 72 -28.75 1.79 4.73
C LYS A 72 -29.31 0.49 5.28
N GLU A 73 -28.72 -0.66 4.93
CA GLU A 73 -29.27 -1.97 5.26
C GLU A 73 -28.91 -2.44 6.69
N LYS A 74 -28.09 -1.69 7.44
CA LYS A 74 -27.51 -2.12 8.74
C LYS A 74 -26.84 -3.50 8.69
N ARG A 75 -26.50 -3.99 7.49
CA ARG A 75 -25.83 -5.28 7.24
C ARG A 75 -24.31 -5.15 7.27
N ALA A 76 -23.77 -4.08 7.85
CA ALA A 76 -22.34 -3.81 7.90
C ALA A 76 -21.52 -5.01 8.44
N LEU A 77 -22.08 -5.77 9.39
CA LEU A 77 -21.43 -6.96 9.97
C LEU A 77 -21.36 -8.16 9.00
N ILE A 78 -22.25 -8.25 8.00
CA ILE A 78 -22.32 -9.37 7.05
C ILE A 78 -21.74 -8.97 5.68
N ALA A 79 -21.51 -7.67 5.47
CA ALA A 79 -20.85 -7.11 4.30
C ALA A 79 -19.59 -7.89 3.92
N ASP A 80 -19.40 -8.17 2.64
CA ASP A 80 -18.10 -8.64 2.16
C ASP A 80 -17.09 -7.47 2.22
N PRO A 81 -16.05 -7.56 3.08
CA PRO A 81 -15.07 -6.50 3.29
C PRO A 81 -14.17 -6.32 2.05
N PHE A 82 -14.25 -7.23 1.08
CA PHE A 82 -13.46 -7.26 -0.14
C PHE A 82 -14.29 -6.98 -1.39
N SER A 83 -15.53 -6.52 -1.24
CA SER A 83 -16.53 -6.37 -2.32
C SER A 83 -16.22 -5.30 -3.38
N ASN A 84 -15.37 -4.32 -3.07
CA ASN A 84 -14.92 -3.29 -4.01
C ASN A 84 -13.52 -2.79 -3.64
N ASN A 85 -12.91 -2.01 -4.54
CA ASN A 85 -11.53 -1.53 -4.40
C ASN A 85 -11.28 -0.70 -3.14
N LEU A 86 -12.22 0.19 -2.74
CA LEU A 86 -12.04 0.99 -1.52
C LEU A 86 -12.13 0.11 -0.26
N MET A 87 -13.13 -0.76 -0.19
CA MET A 87 -13.29 -1.66 0.95
C MET A 87 -12.12 -2.64 1.07
N ALA A 88 -11.63 -3.14 -0.07
CA ALA A 88 -10.42 -3.95 -0.13
C ALA A 88 -9.19 -3.18 0.34
N ALA A 89 -9.01 -1.92 -0.07
CA ALA A 89 -7.92 -1.07 0.41
C ALA A 89 -7.92 -0.95 1.94
N ILE A 90 -9.07 -0.60 2.52
CA ILE A 90 -9.25 -0.46 3.97
C ILE A 90 -8.97 -1.80 4.70
N SER A 91 -9.51 -2.89 4.16
CA SER A 91 -9.42 -4.21 4.77
C SER A 91 -7.98 -4.75 4.71
N ILE A 92 -7.36 -4.70 3.54
CA ILE A 92 -5.97 -5.15 3.35
C ILE A 92 -5.02 -4.28 4.19
N PHE A 93 -5.19 -2.96 4.18
CA PHE A 93 -4.38 -2.06 5.02
C PHE A 93 -4.46 -2.46 6.49
N SER A 94 -5.67 -2.61 7.04
CA SER A 94 -5.86 -2.93 8.46
C SER A 94 -5.30 -4.31 8.84
N ILE A 95 -5.50 -5.32 7.98
CA ILE A 95 -4.92 -6.66 8.16
C ILE A 95 -3.39 -6.58 8.15
N THR A 96 -2.83 -5.85 7.19
CA THR A 96 -1.37 -5.72 7.03
C THR A 96 -0.76 -5.04 8.25
N VAL A 97 -1.42 -4.02 8.84
CA VAL A 97 -0.93 -3.34 10.05
C VAL A 97 -0.82 -4.34 11.21
N VAL A 98 -1.84 -5.17 11.42
CA VAL A 98 -1.79 -6.20 12.47
C VAL A 98 -0.69 -7.23 12.20
N ILE A 99 -0.51 -7.67 10.95
CA ILE A 99 0.55 -8.61 10.60
C ILE A 99 1.93 -8.01 10.91
N VAL A 100 2.18 -6.76 10.48
CA VAL A 100 3.45 -6.07 10.72
C VAL A 100 3.71 -5.91 12.23
N LEU A 101 2.72 -5.48 13.01
CA LEU A 101 2.85 -5.34 14.46
C LEU A 101 3.13 -6.67 15.18
N VAL A 102 2.50 -7.76 14.73
CA VAL A 102 2.76 -9.10 15.29
C VAL A 102 4.18 -9.56 14.93
N VAL A 103 4.62 -9.30 13.70
CA VAL A 103 5.98 -9.63 13.24
C VAL A 103 7.01 -8.84 14.05
N ASP A 104 6.86 -7.53 14.16
CA ASP A 104 7.71 -6.65 14.97
C ASP A 104 7.76 -7.12 16.43
N TRP A 105 6.61 -7.41 17.04
CA TRP A 105 6.56 -7.94 18.41
C TRP A 105 7.33 -9.26 18.55
N ILE A 106 7.20 -10.21 17.62
CA ILE A 106 7.96 -11.46 17.65
C ILE A 106 9.46 -11.18 17.54
N GLN A 107 9.86 -10.30 16.62
CA GLN A 107 11.26 -9.95 16.36
C GLN A 107 11.92 -9.29 17.55
N TYR A 108 11.24 -8.31 18.16
CA TYR A 108 11.69 -7.65 19.38
C TYR A 108 11.97 -8.65 20.50
N ASN A 109 11.08 -9.64 20.71
CA ASN A 109 11.25 -10.66 21.74
C ASN A 109 12.41 -11.64 21.49
N VAL A 110 12.96 -11.70 20.27
CA VAL A 110 14.14 -12.51 19.93
C VAL A 110 15.38 -11.66 19.65
N GLY A 111 15.34 -10.35 19.96
CA GLY A 111 16.46 -9.43 19.79
C GLY A 111 16.76 -9.05 18.33
N ILE A 112 15.76 -9.13 17.46
CA ILE A 112 15.86 -8.64 16.08
C ILE A 112 15.23 -7.25 16.03
N GLU A 113 16.04 -6.25 15.75
CA GLU A 113 15.63 -4.84 15.68
C GLU A 113 15.27 -4.44 14.23
N THR A 114 14.25 -3.57 14.11
CA THR A 114 13.76 -3.04 12.83
C THR A 114 14.52 -1.78 12.39
N GLY A 115 15.17 -1.11 13.34
CA GLY A 115 15.81 0.20 13.13
C GLY A 115 14.83 1.37 13.25
N ASN A 116 15.36 2.58 13.09
CA ASN A 116 14.58 3.82 13.24
C ASN A 116 14.50 4.59 11.93
N LEU A 117 13.49 5.46 11.84
CA LEU A 117 13.42 6.45 10.77
C LEU A 117 14.63 7.38 10.82
N PRO A 118 15.06 7.93 9.67
CA PRO A 118 16.20 8.83 9.64
C PRO A 118 15.89 10.10 10.43
N GLU A 119 16.83 10.52 11.28
CA GLU A 119 16.74 11.80 11.98
C GLU A 119 16.90 12.95 10.98
N MET A 120 15.78 13.57 10.61
CA MET A 120 15.74 14.67 9.66
C MET A 120 14.56 15.61 9.92
N ASN A 121 14.53 16.75 9.23
CA ASN A 121 13.41 17.69 9.32
C ASN A 121 12.07 16.95 9.00
N PRO A 122 11.02 17.09 9.83
CA PRO A 122 9.77 16.34 9.62
C PRO A 122 9.07 16.61 8.28
N ALA A 123 9.16 17.82 7.72
CA ALA A 123 8.61 18.11 6.40
C ALA A 123 9.44 17.44 5.29
N GLU A 124 10.76 17.31 5.48
CA GLU A 124 11.62 16.55 4.59
C GLU A 124 11.29 15.06 4.61
N LEU A 125 11.10 14.50 5.81
CA LEU A 125 10.65 13.13 6.01
C LEU A 125 9.30 12.90 5.30
N LEU A 126 8.32 13.78 5.49
CA LEU A 126 7.02 13.70 4.79
C LEU A 126 7.16 13.69 3.27
N CYS A 127 8.10 14.44 2.70
CA CYS A 127 8.35 14.42 1.25
C CYS A 127 8.89 13.06 0.79
N ILE A 128 9.89 12.51 1.48
CA ILE A 128 10.53 11.25 1.10
C ILE A 128 9.57 10.06 1.27
N ILE A 129 8.88 9.97 2.42
CA ILE A 129 7.94 8.87 2.67
C ILE A 129 6.67 8.97 1.82
N SER A 130 6.32 10.18 1.35
CA SER A 130 5.26 10.39 0.36
C SER A 130 5.69 9.97 -1.05
N HIS A 131 6.96 10.09 -1.40
CA HIS A 131 7.46 9.67 -2.71
C HIS A 131 7.60 8.15 -2.86
N ALA A 132 8.08 7.49 -1.80
CA ALA A 132 8.42 6.06 -1.81
C ALA A 132 7.32 5.15 -2.39
N PRO A 133 6.03 5.28 -2.01
CA PRO A 133 4.97 4.42 -2.53
C PRO A 133 4.85 4.45 -4.06
N LEU A 134 4.85 5.62 -4.70
CA LEU A 134 4.73 5.69 -6.17
C LEU A 134 5.92 5.01 -6.86
N SER A 135 7.12 5.32 -6.41
CA SER A 135 8.35 4.74 -6.95
C SER A 135 8.38 3.22 -6.80
N GLU A 136 8.09 2.74 -5.60
CA GLU A 136 8.20 1.32 -5.27
C GLU A 136 7.04 0.50 -5.86
N GLU A 137 5.82 1.05 -5.95
CA GLU A 137 4.72 0.34 -6.62
C GLU A 137 4.98 0.18 -8.13
N ILE A 138 5.61 1.16 -8.79
CA ILE A 138 6.08 1.02 -10.17
C ILE A 138 7.16 -0.07 -10.27
N GLY A 139 8.14 -0.04 -9.37
CA GLY A 139 9.28 -0.94 -9.38
C GLY A 139 8.94 -2.40 -9.08
N PHE A 140 8.07 -2.65 -8.12
CA PHE A 140 7.79 -4.00 -7.63
C PHE A 140 6.46 -4.57 -8.15
N ARG A 141 5.43 -3.74 -8.35
CA ARG A 141 4.09 -4.25 -8.72
C ARG A 141 3.91 -4.22 -10.21
N LEU A 142 4.03 -3.04 -10.83
CA LEU A 142 3.92 -2.94 -12.30
C LEU A 142 5.02 -3.75 -12.99
N SER A 143 6.25 -3.69 -12.49
CA SER A 143 7.37 -4.41 -13.11
C SER A 143 7.36 -5.91 -12.74
N LEU A 144 7.65 -6.28 -11.48
CA LEU A 144 7.89 -7.69 -11.12
C LEU A 144 6.64 -8.57 -11.18
N ILE A 145 5.44 -8.01 -10.96
CA ILE A 145 4.19 -8.75 -11.10
C ILE A 145 3.59 -8.50 -12.48
N GLY A 146 3.28 -7.25 -12.83
CA GLY A 146 2.53 -6.90 -14.04
C GLY A 146 3.24 -7.29 -15.35
N ILE A 147 4.49 -6.87 -15.55
CA ILE A 147 5.24 -7.18 -16.77
C ILE A 147 5.52 -8.68 -16.87
N PHE A 148 5.95 -9.33 -15.79
CA PHE A 148 6.21 -10.77 -15.83
C PHE A 148 4.95 -11.60 -16.04
N SER A 149 3.80 -11.21 -15.47
CA SER A 149 2.54 -11.91 -15.71
C SER A 149 2.08 -11.74 -17.16
N ILE A 150 2.32 -10.58 -17.81
CA ILE A 150 2.13 -10.41 -19.26
C ILE A 150 2.93 -11.47 -20.03
N ILE A 151 4.22 -11.65 -19.68
CA ILE A 151 5.14 -12.63 -20.29
C ILE A 151 4.60 -14.06 -20.16
N PHE A 152 4.31 -14.51 -18.93
CA PHE A 152 3.89 -15.89 -18.64
C PHE A 152 2.49 -16.24 -19.17
N LEU A 153 1.56 -15.28 -19.16
CA LEU A 153 0.18 -15.47 -19.65
C LEU A 153 0.02 -15.15 -21.14
N ARG A 154 1.05 -14.63 -21.79
CA ARG A 154 1.02 -14.22 -23.20
C ARG A 154 -0.08 -13.20 -23.50
N VAL A 155 -0.25 -12.23 -22.61
CA VAL A 155 -1.34 -11.24 -22.68
C VAL A 155 -1.29 -10.41 -23.97
N TRP A 156 -0.10 -10.14 -24.50
CA TRP A 156 0.06 -9.42 -25.77
C TRP A 156 -0.56 -10.11 -27.00
N ARG A 157 -0.92 -11.39 -26.88
CA ARG A 157 -1.65 -12.15 -27.92
C ARG A 157 -3.16 -12.09 -27.76
N LYS A 158 -3.65 -11.47 -26.69
CA LYS A 158 -5.06 -11.32 -26.38
C LYS A 158 -5.55 -9.95 -26.83
N LYS A 159 -6.85 -9.82 -27.10
CA LYS A 159 -7.49 -8.52 -27.40
C LYS A 159 -7.74 -7.72 -26.11
N ILE A 160 -6.66 -7.43 -25.37
CA ILE A 160 -6.68 -6.73 -24.09
C ILE A 160 -5.73 -5.53 -24.17
N SER A 161 -6.18 -4.36 -23.72
CA SER A 161 -5.32 -3.18 -23.57
C SER A 161 -4.23 -3.45 -22.52
N LEU A 162 -2.97 -3.20 -22.87
CA LEU A 162 -1.86 -3.34 -21.93
C LEU A 162 -1.99 -2.40 -20.74
N ILE A 163 -2.55 -1.20 -20.94
CA ILE A 163 -2.78 -0.22 -19.89
C ILE A 163 -3.85 -0.74 -18.92
N ASP A 164 -4.99 -1.22 -19.44
CA ASP A 164 -6.06 -1.76 -18.59
C ASP A 164 -5.55 -2.95 -17.76
N TYR A 165 -4.76 -3.83 -18.41
CA TYR A 165 -4.13 -4.95 -17.74
C TYR A 165 -3.16 -4.53 -16.64
N LEU A 166 -2.25 -3.58 -16.93
CA LEU A 166 -1.29 -3.09 -15.94
C LEU A 166 -1.98 -2.37 -14.78
N ILE A 167 -3.12 -1.72 -15.01
CA ILE A 167 -3.92 -1.10 -13.96
C ILE A 167 -4.59 -2.18 -13.07
N ALA A 168 -5.24 -3.18 -13.66
CA ALA A 168 -6.04 -4.17 -12.94
C ALA A 168 -5.91 -5.56 -13.59
N PRO A 169 -4.86 -6.34 -13.29
CA PRO A 169 -4.48 -7.49 -14.11
C PRO A 169 -5.49 -8.65 -14.06
N ILE A 170 -5.76 -9.24 -12.89
CA ILE A 170 -6.73 -10.34 -12.78
C ILE A 170 -8.15 -9.88 -13.13
N PRO A 171 -8.64 -8.71 -12.66
CA PRO A 171 -9.97 -8.22 -13.06
C PRO A 171 -10.12 -7.97 -14.56
N THR A 172 -9.08 -7.47 -15.23
CA THR A 172 -9.09 -7.28 -16.69
C THR A 172 -9.14 -8.62 -17.42
N LEU A 173 -8.36 -9.61 -16.99
CA LEU A 173 -8.44 -10.96 -17.56
C LEU A 173 -9.84 -11.55 -17.41
N ARG A 174 -10.41 -11.48 -16.20
CA ARG A 174 -11.73 -12.03 -15.88
C ARG A 174 -12.86 -11.35 -16.66
N SER A 175 -12.75 -10.04 -16.91
CA SER A 175 -13.80 -9.28 -17.60
C SER A 175 -13.70 -9.30 -19.12
N LYS A 176 -12.49 -9.46 -19.69
CA LYS A 176 -12.25 -9.35 -21.14
C LYS A 176 -12.08 -10.70 -21.84
N LEU A 177 -11.67 -11.75 -21.12
CA LEU A 177 -11.57 -13.09 -21.69
C LEU A 177 -12.91 -13.82 -21.58
N LYS A 178 -13.19 -14.66 -22.58
CA LYS A 178 -14.30 -15.62 -22.51
C LYS A 178 -13.99 -16.69 -21.46
N ASP A 179 -15.01 -17.32 -20.90
CA ASP A 179 -14.84 -18.42 -19.93
C ASP A 179 -13.98 -19.58 -20.48
N THR A 180 -14.04 -19.84 -21.80
CA THR A 180 -13.20 -20.86 -22.45
C THR A 180 -11.73 -20.47 -22.59
N GLU A 181 -11.41 -19.18 -22.44
CA GLU A 181 -10.04 -18.64 -22.52
C GLU A 181 -9.45 -18.31 -21.15
N TYR A 182 -10.30 -18.06 -20.14
CA TYR A 182 -9.88 -17.74 -18.78
C TYR A 182 -9.72 -19.02 -17.95
N ASP A 183 -8.47 -19.41 -17.73
CA ASP A 183 -8.11 -20.50 -16.83
C ASP A 183 -7.70 -19.92 -15.47
N GLU A 184 -8.64 -19.92 -14.52
CA GLU A 184 -8.43 -19.41 -13.17
C GLU A 184 -7.27 -20.11 -12.44
N LYS A 185 -7.13 -21.43 -12.60
CA LYS A 185 -6.06 -22.21 -11.96
C LYS A 185 -4.70 -21.77 -12.48
N ARG A 186 -4.58 -21.62 -13.81
CA ARG A 186 -3.34 -21.14 -14.43
C ARG A 186 -3.01 -19.70 -14.04
N VAL A 187 -4.01 -18.82 -13.98
CA VAL A 187 -3.81 -17.44 -13.53
C VAL A 187 -3.27 -17.43 -12.10
N HIS A 188 -3.91 -18.13 -11.17
CA HIS A 188 -3.44 -18.18 -9.78
C HIS A 188 -2.07 -18.85 -9.63
N ALA A 189 -1.79 -19.91 -10.39
CA ALA A 189 -0.48 -20.57 -10.39
C ALA A 189 0.66 -19.67 -10.88
N ILE A 190 0.38 -18.65 -11.69
CA ILE A 190 1.36 -17.66 -12.15
C ILE A 190 1.46 -16.48 -11.17
N PHE A 191 0.33 -15.94 -10.70
CA PHE A 191 0.34 -14.77 -9.83
C PHE A 191 0.90 -15.08 -8.44
N LEU A 192 0.63 -16.24 -7.86
CA LEU A 192 1.07 -16.57 -6.51
C LEU A 192 2.61 -16.54 -6.36
N PRO A 193 3.40 -17.22 -7.22
CA PRO A 193 4.87 -17.11 -7.16
C PRO A 193 5.38 -15.68 -7.39
N LEU A 194 4.76 -14.91 -8.29
CA LEU A 194 5.17 -13.53 -8.56
C LEU A 194 4.93 -12.62 -7.36
N ILE A 195 3.79 -12.78 -6.67
CA ILE A 195 3.48 -12.04 -5.45
C ILE A 195 4.50 -12.37 -4.35
N LEU A 196 4.77 -13.66 -4.12
CA LEU A 196 5.73 -14.09 -3.09
C LEU A 196 7.15 -13.61 -3.40
N ALA A 197 7.58 -13.72 -4.66
CA ALA A 197 8.89 -13.23 -5.10
C ALA A 197 8.99 -11.71 -4.98
N SER A 198 8.00 -10.96 -5.48
CA SER A 198 7.98 -9.50 -5.41
C SER A 198 8.02 -9.01 -3.97
N GLY A 199 7.20 -9.59 -3.08
CA GLY A 199 7.22 -9.25 -1.66
C GLY A 199 8.57 -9.57 -0.98
N THR A 200 9.16 -10.73 -1.27
CA THR A 200 10.48 -11.08 -0.71
C THR A 200 11.57 -10.10 -1.17
N ILE A 201 11.60 -9.77 -2.47
CA ILE A 201 12.58 -8.81 -3.02
C ILE A 201 12.33 -7.41 -2.44
N PHE A 202 11.07 -7.02 -2.26
CA PHE A 202 10.70 -5.76 -1.60
C PHE A 202 11.26 -5.70 -0.16
N GLY A 203 11.12 -6.78 0.61
CA GLY A 203 11.71 -6.88 1.94
C GLY A 203 13.24 -6.79 1.94
N LEU A 204 13.90 -7.53 1.04
CA LEU A 204 15.36 -7.48 0.92
C LEU A 204 15.87 -6.10 0.49
N ALA A 205 15.13 -5.37 -0.35
CA ALA A 205 15.49 -4.02 -0.77
C ALA A 205 15.58 -3.05 0.43
N HIS A 206 14.78 -3.29 1.48
CA HIS A 206 14.78 -2.48 2.69
C HIS A 206 15.99 -2.73 3.61
N ILE A 207 16.88 -3.66 3.30
CA ILE A 207 18.13 -3.88 4.06
C ILE A 207 19.37 -3.81 3.17
N MET A 208 19.24 -3.31 1.94
CA MET A 208 20.38 -3.06 1.07
C MET A 208 21.27 -1.95 1.66
N PRO A 209 22.57 -1.88 1.33
CA PRO A 209 23.52 -0.95 1.96
C PRO A 209 23.16 0.54 1.93
N SER A 210 22.23 0.94 1.06
CA SER A 210 21.69 2.31 0.97
C SER A 210 20.45 2.55 1.85
N SER A 211 19.98 1.53 2.57
CA SER A 211 18.84 1.59 3.48
C SER A 211 19.29 2.02 4.87
N VAL A 212 18.43 2.76 5.55
CA VAL A 212 18.59 3.17 6.96
C VAL A 212 18.05 2.13 7.94
N TRP A 213 17.40 1.07 7.43
CA TRP A 213 16.73 0.08 8.24
C TRP A 213 17.61 -1.11 8.60
N GLU A 214 17.26 -1.76 9.71
CA GLU A 214 17.95 -2.95 10.19
C GLU A 214 17.31 -4.24 9.68
N VAL A 215 17.93 -5.39 10.02
CA VAL A 215 17.52 -6.70 9.50
C VAL A 215 16.06 -7.03 9.81
N GLY A 216 15.51 -6.52 10.92
CA GLY A 216 14.13 -6.74 11.30
C GLY A 216 13.15 -6.21 10.25
N LYS A 217 13.50 -5.10 9.59
CA LYS A 217 12.66 -4.48 8.57
C LYS A 217 12.41 -5.38 7.37
N ALA A 218 13.35 -6.25 7.03
CA ALA A 218 13.23 -7.09 5.83
C ALA A 218 11.98 -7.97 5.88
N THR A 219 11.67 -8.58 7.03
CA THR A 219 10.50 -9.45 7.16
C THR A 219 9.19 -8.67 7.25
N GLU A 220 9.16 -7.55 7.98
CA GLU A 220 7.99 -6.66 7.99
C GLU A 220 7.64 -6.19 6.58
N ALA A 221 8.65 -5.65 5.88
CA ALA A 221 8.51 -5.16 4.53
C ALA A 221 8.16 -6.30 3.57
N ALA A 222 8.68 -7.52 3.75
CA ALA A 222 8.30 -8.66 2.94
C ALA A 222 6.81 -9.02 3.08
N PHE A 223 6.29 -9.08 4.31
CA PHE A 223 4.85 -9.34 4.54
C PHE A 223 3.98 -8.21 3.97
N ALA A 224 4.35 -6.95 4.21
CA ALA A 224 3.66 -5.81 3.60
C ALA A 224 3.72 -5.86 2.07
N GLY A 225 4.87 -6.22 1.50
CA GLY A 225 5.09 -6.40 0.07
C GLY A 225 4.20 -7.48 -0.55
N ILE A 226 4.04 -8.62 0.14
CA ILE A 226 3.10 -9.68 -0.27
C ILE A 226 1.66 -9.16 -0.27
N MET A 227 1.23 -8.47 0.80
CA MET A 227 -0.13 -7.92 0.89
C MET A 227 -0.39 -6.87 -0.21
N LEU A 228 0.60 -6.03 -0.52
CA LEU A 228 0.54 -5.08 -1.64
C LEU A 228 0.52 -5.77 -3.00
N GLY A 229 1.25 -6.89 -3.16
CA GLY A 229 1.17 -7.73 -4.35
C GLY A 229 -0.21 -8.36 -4.56
N ILE A 230 -0.86 -8.80 -3.48
CA ILE A 230 -2.26 -9.28 -3.49
C ILE A 230 -3.20 -8.13 -3.89
N ALA A 231 -3.05 -6.96 -3.25
CA ALA A 231 -3.85 -5.77 -3.54
C ALA A 231 -3.77 -5.38 -5.02
N TYR A 232 -2.56 -5.33 -5.58
CA TYR A 232 -2.34 -5.04 -6.98
C TYR A 232 -3.00 -6.08 -7.90
N SER A 233 -2.76 -7.36 -7.63
CA SER A 233 -3.13 -8.46 -8.53
C SER A 233 -4.64 -8.64 -8.64
N TYR A 234 -5.33 -8.63 -7.48
CA TYR A 234 -6.75 -8.94 -7.39
C TYR A 234 -7.66 -7.72 -7.51
N TYR A 235 -7.12 -6.51 -7.32
CA TYR A 235 -7.87 -5.27 -7.45
C TYR A 235 -7.23 -4.39 -8.54
N ASN A 236 -6.43 -3.40 -8.15
CA ASN A 236 -5.73 -2.54 -9.09
C ASN A 236 -4.54 -1.85 -8.42
N ILE A 237 -3.70 -1.24 -9.26
CA ILE A 237 -2.51 -0.48 -8.82
C ILE A 237 -2.85 0.66 -7.85
N GLY A 238 -4.00 1.32 -8.02
CA GLY A 238 -4.44 2.37 -7.11
C GLY A 238 -4.72 1.87 -5.69
N VAL A 239 -5.21 0.64 -5.53
CA VAL A 239 -5.40 0.01 -4.21
C VAL A 239 -4.04 -0.21 -3.53
N ALA A 240 -3.07 -0.78 -4.24
CA ALA A 240 -1.72 -1.00 -3.70
C ALA A 240 -1.03 0.33 -3.33
N ILE A 241 -1.06 1.32 -4.24
CA ILE A 241 -0.51 2.65 -4.00
C ILE A 241 -1.11 3.30 -2.75
N LEU A 242 -2.44 3.26 -2.58
CA LEU A 242 -3.08 3.88 -1.42
C LEU A 242 -2.78 3.17 -0.11
N ILE A 243 -2.72 1.83 -0.10
CA ILE A 243 -2.34 1.06 1.10
C ILE A 243 -0.92 1.42 1.51
N HIS A 244 0.01 1.42 0.55
CA HIS A 244 1.41 1.72 0.81
C HIS A 244 1.60 3.17 1.27
N TRP A 245 0.94 4.12 0.59
CA TRP A 245 0.95 5.51 1.03
C TRP A 245 0.33 5.68 2.41
N ALA A 246 -0.76 4.98 2.74
CA ALA A 246 -1.33 5.03 4.09
C ALA A 246 -0.34 4.51 5.16
N PHE A 247 0.38 3.42 4.87
CA PHE A 247 1.44 2.90 5.75
C PHE A 247 2.52 3.94 6.03
N ASN A 248 3.06 4.55 4.98
CA ASN A 248 4.20 5.44 5.11
C ASN A 248 3.78 6.82 5.61
N TYR A 249 2.70 7.37 5.08
CA TYR A 249 2.37 8.78 5.23
C TYR A 249 1.33 9.04 6.32
N TYR A 250 0.29 8.21 6.46
CA TYR A 250 -0.83 8.55 7.34
C TYR A 250 -0.41 8.58 8.82
N SER A 251 0.30 7.55 9.31
CA SER A 251 0.75 7.47 10.71
C SER A 251 1.80 8.52 11.03
N ASN A 252 2.80 8.70 10.14
CA ASN A 252 3.83 9.72 10.31
C ASN A 252 3.25 11.14 10.34
N THR A 253 2.26 11.44 9.48
CA THR A 253 1.61 12.75 9.47
C THR A 253 0.90 13.05 10.79
N LEU A 254 0.23 12.06 11.38
CA LEU A 254 -0.43 12.23 12.68
C LEU A 254 0.58 12.41 13.81
N TYR A 255 1.60 11.55 13.86
CA TYR A 255 2.65 11.63 14.87
C TYR A 255 3.37 12.98 14.85
N ILE A 256 3.84 13.42 13.68
CA ILE A 256 4.49 14.71 13.49
C ILE A 256 3.57 15.86 13.93
N PHE A 257 2.28 15.78 13.58
CA PHE A 257 1.33 16.81 13.97
C PHE A 257 1.16 16.90 15.50
N GLU A 258 1.02 15.76 16.18
CA GLU A 258 0.79 15.74 17.61
C GLU A 258 2.02 16.12 18.43
N GLU A 259 3.20 15.73 17.97
CA GLU A 259 4.47 16.09 18.59
C GLU A 259 4.77 17.59 18.48
N ASN A 260 4.39 18.22 17.37
CA ASN A 260 4.81 19.61 17.07
C ASN A 260 3.74 20.67 17.31
N PHE A 261 2.45 20.31 17.38
CA PHE A 261 1.37 21.30 17.47
C PHE A 261 0.42 21.04 18.65
N VAL A 262 -0.23 19.89 18.68
CA VAL A 262 -1.20 19.56 19.73
C VAL A 262 -1.35 18.06 19.91
N ASN A 263 -1.09 17.58 21.12
CA ASN A 263 -1.30 16.18 21.46
C ASN A 263 -2.71 15.97 21.98
N ILE A 264 -3.59 15.44 21.14
CA ILE A 264 -5.00 15.13 21.47
C ILE A 264 -5.29 13.63 21.46
N GLY A 265 -4.26 12.78 21.32
CA GLY A 265 -4.38 11.33 21.23
C GLY A 265 -5.02 10.83 19.93
N LEU A 266 -5.01 11.62 18.86
CA LEU A 266 -5.60 11.29 17.56
C LEU A 266 -4.88 10.13 16.88
N SER A 267 -3.54 10.07 16.97
CA SER A 267 -2.75 8.93 16.47
C SER A 267 -3.19 7.63 17.15
N ASN A 268 -3.20 7.61 18.49
CA ASN A 268 -3.59 6.46 19.30
C ASN A 268 -5.02 5.96 18.99
N ILE A 269 -5.99 6.87 18.87
CA ILE A 269 -7.38 6.51 18.55
C ILE A 269 -7.45 5.81 17.19
N MET A 270 -6.74 6.35 16.20
CA MET A 270 -6.83 5.84 14.84
C MET A 270 -6.03 4.54 14.68
N ASP A 271 -4.86 4.42 15.30
CA ASP A 271 -4.09 3.16 15.33
C ASP A 271 -4.88 2.06 16.04
N THR A 272 -5.49 2.35 17.18
CA THR A 272 -6.39 1.40 17.87
C THR A 272 -7.54 0.97 16.96
N THR A 273 -8.15 1.92 16.23
CA THR A 273 -9.25 1.63 15.30
C THR A 273 -8.80 0.68 14.17
N ILE A 274 -7.64 0.95 13.57
CA ILE A 274 -7.07 0.14 12.49
C ILE A 274 -6.72 -1.25 13.00
N ILE A 275 -6.08 -1.36 14.17
CA ILE A 275 -5.70 -2.63 14.80
C ILE A 275 -6.95 -3.47 15.11
N LEU A 276 -7.98 -2.86 15.70
CA LEU A 276 -9.24 -3.54 16.00
C LEU A 276 -9.91 -4.06 14.73
N LEU A 277 -10.00 -3.22 13.69
CA LEU A 277 -10.58 -3.62 12.41
C LEU A 277 -9.80 -4.77 11.77
N GLY A 278 -8.47 -4.66 11.71
CA GLY A 278 -7.59 -5.71 11.18
C GLY A 278 -7.75 -7.03 11.93
N SER A 279 -7.79 -6.98 13.27
CA SER A 279 -7.95 -8.15 14.13
C SER A 279 -9.30 -8.83 13.90
N ILE A 280 -10.39 -8.05 13.82
CA ILE A 280 -11.73 -8.57 13.51
C ILE A 280 -11.76 -9.26 12.14
N LEU A 281 -11.13 -8.65 11.13
CA LEU A 281 -11.09 -9.20 9.78
C LEU A 281 -10.27 -10.51 9.71
N ILE A 282 -9.12 -10.58 10.39
CA ILE A 282 -8.32 -11.79 10.51
C ILE A 282 -9.13 -12.91 11.16
N LEU A 283 -9.78 -12.63 12.31
CA LEU A 283 -10.63 -13.59 13.01
C LEU A 283 -11.77 -14.09 12.11
N ARG A 284 -12.42 -13.19 11.36
CA ARG A 284 -13.46 -13.56 10.40
C ARG A 284 -12.94 -14.51 9.33
N ILE A 285 -11.76 -14.26 8.75
CA ILE A 285 -11.15 -15.11 7.73
C ILE A 285 -10.83 -16.49 8.30
N ILE A 286 -10.26 -16.56 9.52
CA ILE A 286 -9.95 -17.82 10.19
C ILE A 286 -11.24 -18.63 10.44
N LEU A 287 -12.27 -18.00 11.01
CA LEU A 287 -13.54 -18.65 11.32
C LEU A 287 -14.25 -19.15 10.05
N ALA A 288 -14.26 -18.35 8.97
CA ALA A 288 -14.84 -18.77 7.70
C ALA A 288 -14.16 -20.04 7.17
N ASN A 289 -12.82 -20.11 7.23
CA ASN A 289 -12.07 -21.28 6.77
C ASN A 289 -12.26 -22.52 7.66
N VAL A 290 -12.39 -22.35 8.98
CA VAL A 290 -12.67 -23.45 9.91
C VAL A 290 -14.09 -24.01 9.71
N ILE A 291 -15.08 -23.14 9.57
CA ILE A 291 -16.49 -23.54 9.38
C ILE A 291 -16.69 -24.22 8.03
N LEU A 292 -16.08 -23.70 6.96
CA LEU A 292 -16.19 -24.28 5.62
C LEU A 292 -15.47 -25.62 5.47
N LYS A 293 -14.41 -25.89 6.26
CA LYS A 293 -13.76 -27.21 6.30
C LYS A 293 -14.55 -28.26 7.07
N ASN A 294 -15.48 -27.84 7.93
CA ASN A 294 -16.31 -28.72 8.77
C ASN A 294 -17.71 -28.97 8.18
N ARG A 295 -17.95 -28.58 6.92
CA ARG A 295 -19.14 -28.87 6.12
C ARG A 295 -18.74 -29.67 4.89
#